data_AF-A0A2U2ZB70-F1
#
_entry.id   AF-A0A2U2ZB70-F1
#
_cell.length_a   1.000
_cell.length_b   1.000
_cell.length_c   1.000
_cell.angle_alpha   90.00
_cell.angle_beta   90.00
_cell.angle_gamma   90.00
#
_symmetry.space_group_name_H-M   'P 1'
#
loop_
_entity.id
_entity.type
_entity.pdbx_description
1 polymer ?
#
loop_
_entity_poly.entity_id
_entity_poly.type
_entity_poly.pdbx_seq_one_letter_code
_entity_poly.pdbx_strand_id
1 'polypeptide(L)'
;MKELWRSPGNAFWALDQALGGHQRPARVHRWVARHPVLFGLCTGVPFALLFAVIGSEEESDGLFAVVVGLLMGSVFALFAFLERLRQRRLKRLGIWDGS
;
A
#
# COMPACT_ATOMS: atom_id res chain seq x y z
N MET A 1 14.02 4.92 26.71
CA MET A 1 12.88 4.89 25.75
C MET A 1 12.84 6.12 24.82
N LYS A 2 13.97 6.63 24.31
CA LYS A 2 14.00 7.81 23.41
C LYS A 2 14.69 7.56 22.06
N GLU A 3 15.15 6.34 21.81
CA GLU A 3 15.96 5.99 20.63
C GLU A 3 15.12 5.44 19.45
N LEU A 4 13.87 5.02 19.67
CA LEU A 4 13.05 4.37 18.62
C LEU A 4 12.63 5.31 17.47
N TRP A 5 12.79 6.63 17.65
CA TRP A 5 12.22 7.67 16.80
C TRP A 5 13.22 8.39 15.87
N ARG A 6 14.47 7.91 15.76
CA ARG A 6 15.48 8.60 14.92
C ARG A 6 15.21 8.54 13.41
N SER A 7 14.28 7.72 12.93
CA SER A 7 13.90 7.67 11.50
C SER A 7 12.46 7.15 11.34
N PRO A 8 11.63 7.76 10.47
CA PRO A 8 10.27 7.29 10.19
C PRO A 8 10.24 5.83 9.73
N GLY A 9 11.30 5.36 9.07
CA GLY A 9 11.44 3.95 8.70
C GLY A 9 11.58 3.02 9.91
N ASN A 10 12.29 3.44 10.96
CA ASN A 10 12.46 2.62 12.16
C ASN A 10 11.17 2.52 12.97
N ALA A 11 10.40 3.62 13.05
CA ALA A 11 9.09 3.61 13.68
C ALA A 11 8.11 2.69 12.93
N PHE A 12 8.10 2.75 11.59
CA PHE A 12 7.34 1.83 10.76
C PHE A 12 7.71 0.37 11.04
N TRP A 13 9.01 0.04 11.04
CA TRP A 13 9.45 -1.33 11.28
C TRP A 13 9.19 -1.83 12.71
N ALA A 14 9.26 -0.95 13.71
CA ALA A 14 8.91 -1.30 15.08
C ALA A 14 7.41 -1.58 15.22
N LEU A 15 6.56 -0.78 14.58
CA LEU A 15 5.11 -0.99 14.54
C LEU A 15 4.76 -2.27 13.78
N ASP A 16 5.36 -2.51 12.60
CA ASP A 16 5.20 -3.74 11.83
C ASP A 16 5.57 -4.98 12.68
N GLN A 17 6.68 -4.92 13.42
CA GLN A 17 7.06 -6.01 14.33
C GLN A 17 6.02 -6.23 15.44
N ALA A 18 5.54 -5.16 16.07
CA ALA A 18 4.54 -5.24 17.15
C ALA A 18 3.20 -5.82 16.66
N LEU A 19 2.83 -5.54 15.41
CA LEU A 19 1.61 -6.05 14.77
C LEU A 19 1.78 -7.46 14.17
N GLY A 20 2.89 -8.15 14.46
CA GLY A 20 3.11 -9.51 13.98
C GLY A 20 3.77 -9.60 12.61
N GLY A 21 4.61 -8.63 12.23
CA GLY A 21 5.37 -8.59 10.97
C GLY A 21 6.34 -9.75 10.72
N HIS A 22 6.39 -10.74 11.62
CA HIS A 22 7.09 -12.02 11.45
C HIS A 22 6.17 -13.14 10.89
N GLN A 23 4.87 -12.88 10.70
CA GLN A 23 3.94 -13.83 10.10
C GLN A 23 4.24 -14.06 8.62
N ARG A 24 3.97 -15.29 8.15
CA ARG A 24 4.09 -15.62 6.73
C ARG A 24 3.07 -14.81 5.91
N PRO A 25 3.46 -14.25 4.75
CA PRO A 25 2.56 -13.42 3.96
C PRO A 25 1.45 -14.24 3.33
N ALA A 26 0.20 -13.78 3.48
CA ALA A 26 -0.95 -14.39 2.82
C ALA A 26 -0.84 -14.35 1.29
N ARG A 27 -1.59 -15.22 0.60
CA ARG A 27 -1.58 -15.31 -0.88
C ARG A 27 -1.86 -13.96 -1.57
N VAL A 28 -2.82 -13.21 -1.04
CA VAL A 28 -3.19 -11.87 -1.55
C VAL A 28 -2.02 -10.90 -1.39
N HIS A 29 -1.39 -10.83 -0.20
CA HIS A 29 -0.24 -9.95 0.03
C HIS A 29 0.97 -10.27 -0.86
N ARG A 30 1.20 -11.55 -1.17
CA ARG A 30 2.23 -11.96 -2.14
C ARG A 30 1.93 -11.46 -3.55
N TRP A 31 0.67 -11.53 -3.98
CA TRP A 31 0.26 -11.00 -5.27
C TRP A 31 0.40 -9.47 -5.33
N VAL A 32 -0.10 -8.77 -4.30
CA VAL A 32 -0.01 -7.31 -4.17
C VAL A 32 1.46 -6.84 -4.24
N ALA A 33 2.37 -7.48 -3.49
CA ALA A 33 3.79 -7.15 -3.51
C ALA A 33 4.49 -7.38 -4.86
N ARG A 34 3.99 -8.32 -5.68
CA ARG A 34 4.52 -8.59 -7.02
C ARG A 34 4.02 -7.56 -8.04
N HIS A 35 2.81 -7.03 -7.86
CA HIS A 35 2.16 -6.13 -8.80
C HIS A 35 1.68 -4.82 -8.15
N PRO A 36 2.58 -3.99 -7.59
CA PRO A 36 2.19 -2.77 -6.86
C PRO A 36 1.45 -1.76 -7.73
N VAL A 37 1.88 -1.58 -8.99
CA VAL A 37 1.22 -0.67 -9.95
C VAL A 37 -0.17 -1.17 -10.32
N LEU A 38 -0.30 -2.47 -10.63
CA LEU A 38 -1.60 -3.06 -10.97
C LEU A 38 -2.57 -2.96 -9.79
N PHE A 39 -2.11 -3.23 -8.57
CA PHE A 39 -2.93 -3.08 -7.38
C PHE A 39 -3.38 -1.63 -7.16
N GLY A 40 -2.48 -0.66 -7.32
CA GLY A 40 -2.83 0.76 -7.25
C GLY A 40 -3.82 1.19 -8.33
N LEU A 41 -3.69 0.68 -9.56
CA LEU A 41 -4.67 0.95 -10.63
C LEU A 41 -6.03 0.31 -10.33
N CYS A 42 -6.03 -0.96 -9.89
CA CYS A 42 -7.26 -1.68 -9.52
C CYS A 42 -8.02 -1.03 -8.37
N THR A 43 -7.37 -0.25 -7.50
CA THR A 43 -8.06 0.52 -6.46
C THR A 43 -8.39 1.93 -6.93
N GLY A 44 -7.44 2.64 -7.54
CA GLY A 44 -7.60 4.03 -7.95
C GLY A 44 -8.68 4.25 -9.00
N VAL A 45 -8.81 3.35 -9.99
CA VAL A 45 -9.81 3.48 -11.07
C VAL A 45 -11.25 3.38 -10.54
N PRO A 46 -11.63 2.36 -9.73
CA PRO A 46 -12.96 2.35 -9.10
C PRO A 46 -13.25 3.58 -8.25
N PHE A 47 -12.28 4.12 -7.53
CA PHE A 47 -12.46 5.37 -6.78
C PHE A 47 -12.71 6.56 -7.71
N ALA A 48 -11.92 6.71 -8.77
CA ALA A 48 -12.15 7.77 -9.76
C ALA A 48 -13.57 7.68 -10.36
N LEU A 49 -13.98 6.47 -10.76
CA LEU A 49 -15.32 6.25 -11.32
C LEU A 49 -16.43 6.55 -10.32
N LEU A 50 -16.27 6.11 -9.06
CA LEU A 50 -17.24 6.39 -8.00
C LEU A 50 -17.44 7.90 -7.81
N PHE A 51 -16.35 8.66 -7.72
CA PHE A 51 -16.43 10.10 -7.53
C PHE A 51 -16.93 10.84 -8.78
N ALA A 52 -16.64 10.32 -9.98
CA ALA A 52 -17.19 10.86 -11.22
C ALA A 52 -18.71 10.63 -11.33
N VAL A 53 -19.22 9.50 -10.81
CA VAL A 53 -20.67 9.22 -10.77
C VAL A 53 -21.38 10.08 -9.72
N ILE A 54 -20.73 10.34 -8.58
CA ILE A 54 -21.35 11.10 -7.47
C ILE A 54 -21.32 12.61 -7.73
N GLY A 55 -20.23 13.13 -8.30
CA GLY A 55 -20.10 14.55 -8.67
C GLY A 55 -20.29 14.72 -10.17
N SER A 56 -21.49 14.52 -10.71
CA SER A 56 -21.72 14.72 -12.15
C SER A 56 -22.40 16.06 -12.46
N GLU A 57 -22.44 16.99 -11.51
CA GLU A 57 -23.21 18.24 -11.63
C GLU A 57 -22.35 19.43 -12.08
N GLU A 58 -21.06 19.46 -11.76
CA GLU A 58 -20.12 20.49 -12.23
C GLU A 58 -18.95 19.94 -13.05
N GLU A 59 -18.44 20.73 -14.00
CA GLU A 59 -17.24 20.37 -14.78
C GLU A 59 -15.97 20.24 -13.91
N SER A 60 -15.97 20.91 -12.75
CA SER A 60 -14.93 20.83 -11.71
C SER A 60 -14.85 19.45 -11.04
N ASP A 61 -15.97 18.71 -11.03
CA ASP A 61 -16.09 17.43 -10.34
C ASP A 61 -15.31 16.31 -11.06
N GLY A 62 -15.16 16.40 -12.38
CA GLY A 62 -14.36 15.45 -13.16
C GLY A 62 -12.88 15.47 -12.78
N LEU A 63 -12.31 16.67 -12.62
CA LEU A 63 -10.94 16.86 -12.14
C LEU A 63 -10.78 16.35 -10.71
N PHE A 64 -11.76 16.64 -9.84
CA PHE A 64 -11.76 16.15 -8.47
C PHE A 64 -11.74 14.62 -8.41
N ALA A 65 -12.59 13.96 -9.19
CA ALA A 65 -12.66 12.50 -9.27
C ALA A 65 -11.32 11.87 -9.72
N VAL A 66 -10.67 12.46 -10.73
CA VAL A 66 -9.34 12.01 -11.19
C VAL A 66 -8.29 12.18 -10.10
N VAL A 67 -8.25 13.33 -9.42
CA VAL A 67 -7.28 13.60 -8.35
C VAL A 67 -7.45 12.60 -7.20
N VAL A 68 -8.70 12.35 -6.77
CA VAL A 68 -8.98 11.39 -5.69
C VAL A 68 -8.61 9.97 -6.10
N GLY A 69 -8.93 9.56 -7.34
CA GLY A 69 -8.54 8.25 -7.86
C GLY A 69 -7.03 8.05 -7.92
N LEU A 70 -6.29 9.07 -8.39
CA LEU A 70 -4.83 9.06 -8.40
C LEU A 70 -4.24 9.00 -6.98
N LEU A 71 -4.79 9.80 -6.07
CA LEU A 71 -4.37 9.79 -4.66
C LEU A 71 -4.56 8.40 -4.05
N MET A 72 -5.74 7.82 -4.17
CA MET A 72 -6.01 6.48 -3.65
C MET A 72 -5.12 5.43 -4.30
N GLY A 73 -5.02 5.42 -5.64
CA GLY A 73 -4.18 4.47 -6.35
C GLY A 73 -2.71 4.54 -5.94
N SER A 74 -2.18 5.75 -5.74
CA SER A 74 -0.81 5.97 -5.28
C SER A 74 -0.59 5.48 -3.85
N VAL A 75 -1.53 5.72 -2.93
CA VAL A 75 -1.47 5.22 -1.55
C VAL A 75 -1.47 3.69 -1.52
N PHE A 76 -2.36 3.04 -2.26
CA PHE A 76 -2.40 1.58 -2.32
C PHE A 76 -1.16 0.98 -3.01
N ALA A 77 -0.64 1.63 -4.05
CA ALA A 77 0.63 1.24 -4.66
C ALA A 77 1.78 1.35 -3.65
N LEU A 78 1.83 2.42 -2.84
CA LEU A 78 2.82 2.59 -1.78
C LEU A 78 2.73 1.48 -0.74
N PHE A 79 1.53 1.12 -0.28
CA PHE A 79 1.33 -0.03 0.62
C PHE A 79 1.84 -1.33 0.00
N ALA A 80 1.61 -1.55 -1.29
CA ALA A 80 2.13 -2.71 -1.99
C ALA A 80 3.66 -2.72 -2.08
N PHE A 81 4.29 -1.55 -2.25
CA PHE A 81 5.75 -1.40 -2.17
C PHE A 81 6.28 -1.69 -0.76
N LEU A 82 5.62 -1.21 0.29
CA LEU A 82 5.97 -1.51 1.68
C LEU A 82 5.86 -3.00 1.97
N GLU A 83 4.80 -3.65 1.50
CA GLU A 83 4.61 -5.10 1.61
C GLU A 83 5.72 -5.87 0.87
N ARG A 84 6.17 -5.38 -0.29
CA ARG A 84 7.32 -5.94 -1.01
C ARG A 84 8.62 -5.82 -0.21
N LEU A 85 8.83 -4.71 0.50
CA LEU A 85 9.97 -4.54 1.39
C LEU A 85 9.88 -5.47 2.60
N ARG A 86 8.69 -5.62 3.20
CA ARG A 86 8.44 -6.58 4.29
C ARG A 86 8.79 -8.00 3.87
N GLN A 87 8.31 -8.41 2.71
CA GLN A 87 8.61 -9.71 2.11
C GLN A 87 10.11 -9.93 1.87
N ARG A 88 10.84 -8.91 1.36
CA ARG A 88 12.30 -8.98 1.22
C ARG A 88 13.00 -9.11 2.57
N ARG A 89 12.52 -8.42 3.61
CA ARG A 89 13.05 -8.52 4.97
C ARG A 89 12.82 -9.91 5.55
N LEU A 90 11.62 -10.48 5.42
CA LEU A 90 11.30 -11.84 5.87
C LEU A 90 12.21 -12.89 5.21
N LYS A 91 12.51 -12.73 3.92
CA LYS A 91 13.48 -13.57 3.21
C LYS A 91 14.89 -13.44 3.77
N ARG A 92 15.36 -12.21 4.01
CA ARG A 92 16.69 -11.96 4.61
C ARG A 92 16.82 -12.52 6.02
N LEU A 93 15.73 -12.56 6.79
CA LEU A 93 15.70 -13.12 8.14
C LEU A 93 15.54 -14.65 8.17
N GLY A 94 15.38 -15.31 7.01
CA GLY A 94 15.19 -16.76 6.93
C GLY A 94 13.82 -17.25 7.43
N ILE A 95 12.88 -16.35 7.69
CA ILE A 95 11.54 -16.67 8.23
C ILE A 95 10.62 -17.21 7.13
N TRP A 96 10.85 -16.77 5.89
CA TRP A 96 10.08 -17.18 4.72
C TRP A 96 11.00 -17.32 3.51
N ASP A 97 10.89 -18.43 2.80
CA ASP A 97 11.71 -18.79 1.64
C ASP A 97 11.24 -18.14 0.32
N GLY A 98 10.02 -17.62 0.28
CA GLY A 98 9.43 -17.07 -0.93
C GLY A 98 8.49 -18.00 -1.69
N SER A 99 8.28 -19.22 -1.18
CA SER A 99 7.26 -20.16 -1.65
C SER A 99 5.87 -19.69 -1.31
#